data_AF-C1ACH5-F1
#
_entry.id   AF-C1ACH5-F1
#
_cell.length_a   1.000
_cell.length_b   1.000
_cell.length_c   1.000
_cell.angle_alpha   90.00
_cell.angle_beta   90.00
_cell.angle_gamma   90.00
#
_symmetry.space_group_name_H-M   'P 1'
#
loop_
_entity.id
_entity.type
_entity.pdbx_description
1 polymer ?
#
loop_
_entity_poly.entity_id
_entity_poly.type
_entity_poly.pdbx_seq_one_letter_code
_entity_poly.pdbx_strand_id
1 'polypeptide(L)'
;MIPHASPEFVRDSRLGFDRGAFLVTHRAQSAASREFTQLSERAIEIANQIAVTLDTDPPELRRAPERCVIQLGLVALTLAYLRAGGEVQAGGQLLAIVWHGVIAPRGDHAPERGPRHAPPPPKPVWEETHLVSAENESGWNWHPFGFEREGFTSLETAERCVEQLRLALVDVPPGPRTLPPPRSSARMRR
;
A
#
# COMPACT_ATOMS: atom_id res chain seq x y z
N MET A 1 9.71 -58.02 -23.35
CA MET A 1 10.19 -57.69 -22.01
C MET A 1 10.62 -56.23 -22.05
N ILE A 2 9.72 -55.30 -21.74
CA ILE A 2 9.94 -53.85 -21.84
C ILE A 2 10.05 -53.35 -20.39
N PRO A 3 11.15 -52.67 -20.00
CA PRO A 3 11.30 -52.18 -18.64
C PRO A 3 10.29 -51.07 -18.37
N HIS A 4 9.64 -51.16 -17.21
CA HIS A 4 8.76 -50.14 -16.67
C HIS A 4 9.52 -48.82 -16.49
N ALA A 5 9.24 -47.84 -17.34
CA ALA A 5 9.56 -46.45 -17.05
C ALA A 5 8.63 -45.99 -15.91
N SER A 6 9.19 -45.88 -14.71
CA SER A 6 8.57 -45.14 -13.61
C SER A 6 8.22 -43.74 -14.10
N PRO A 7 7.03 -43.19 -13.78
CA PRO A 7 6.79 -41.78 -14.01
C PRO A 7 7.71 -41.00 -13.08
N GLU A 8 8.82 -40.50 -13.62
CA GLU A 8 9.57 -39.43 -12.99
C GLU A 8 8.58 -38.27 -12.82
N PHE A 9 8.14 -38.06 -11.58
CA PHE A 9 7.49 -36.82 -11.18
C PHE A 9 8.50 -35.71 -11.42
N VAL A 10 8.48 -35.15 -12.63
CA VAL A 10 9.06 -33.86 -12.94
C VAL A 10 8.29 -32.87 -12.07
N ARG A 11 8.80 -32.62 -10.86
CA ARG A 11 8.40 -31.47 -10.06
C ARG A 11 8.73 -30.27 -10.95
N ASP A 12 7.71 -29.65 -11.50
CA ASP A 12 7.84 -28.43 -12.28
C ASP A 12 8.27 -27.32 -11.31
N SER A 13 9.58 -27.19 -11.10
CA SER A 13 10.21 -26.21 -10.20
C SER A 13 10.12 -24.78 -10.72
N ARG A 14 9.17 -24.47 -11.61
CA ARG A 14 8.94 -23.13 -12.18
C ARG A 14 7.71 -22.44 -11.61
N LEU A 15 6.99 -23.06 -10.68
CA LEU A 15 5.82 -22.48 -10.03
C LEU A 15 5.83 -22.75 -8.51
N GLY A 16 6.36 -21.76 -7.77
CA GLY A 16 5.93 -21.47 -6.41
C GLY A 16 6.49 -22.36 -5.30
N PHE A 17 6.98 -21.71 -4.25
CA PHE A 17 7.06 -22.23 -2.89
C PHE A 17 5.93 -23.23 -2.62
N ASP A 18 6.20 -24.29 -1.85
CA ASP A 18 5.22 -25.26 -1.37
C ASP A 18 4.14 -24.52 -0.54
N ARG A 19 3.17 -23.92 -1.24
CA ARG A 19 2.28 -22.85 -0.76
C ARG A 19 1.13 -23.52 -0.02
N GLY A 20 1.41 -23.77 1.25
CA GLY A 20 0.74 -24.62 2.22
C GLY A 20 -0.78 -24.74 2.10
N ALA A 21 -1.25 -25.98 2.25
CA ALA A 21 -2.64 -26.34 2.49
C ALA A 21 -3.32 -25.48 3.59
N PHE A 22 -2.54 -24.85 4.46
CA PHE A 22 -3.01 -23.87 5.43
C PHE A 22 -3.66 -22.62 4.80
N LEU A 23 -3.09 -22.06 3.72
CA LEU A 23 -3.52 -20.76 3.14
C LEU A 23 -4.95 -20.76 2.58
N VAL A 24 -5.50 -21.94 2.27
CA VAL A 24 -6.89 -22.09 1.81
C VAL A 24 -7.89 -22.27 2.96
N THR A 25 -7.40 -22.38 4.20
CA THR A 25 -8.26 -22.62 5.37
C THR A 25 -8.91 -21.34 5.89
N HIS A 26 -10.02 -21.49 6.61
CA HIS A 26 -10.64 -20.39 7.34
C HIS A 26 -9.69 -19.78 8.39
N ARG A 27 -8.78 -20.58 8.98
CA ARG A 27 -7.79 -20.08 9.94
C ARG A 27 -6.81 -19.12 9.28
N ALA A 28 -6.37 -19.40 8.06
CA ALA A 28 -5.55 -18.47 7.29
C ALA A 28 -6.28 -17.17 6.97
N GLN A 29 -7.59 -17.19 6.73
CA GLN A 29 -8.38 -15.96 6.51
C GLN A 29 -8.42 -15.07 7.77
N SER A 30 -8.57 -15.69 8.95
CA SER A 30 -8.49 -14.97 10.23
C SER A 30 -7.08 -14.43 10.47
N ALA A 31 -6.04 -15.21 10.19
CA ALA A 31 -4.65 -14.76 10.28
C ALA A 31 -4.41 -13.56 9.36
N ALA A 32 -4.80 -13.65 8.09
CA ALA A 32 -4.67 -12.57 7.12
C ALA A 32 -5.26 -11.24 7.60
N SER A 33 -6.45 -11.30 8.21
CA SER A 33 -7.14 -10.10 8.70
C SER A 33 -6.41 -9.46 9.89
N ARG A 34 -5.83 -10.28 10.77
CA ARG A 34 -5.00 -9.81 11.89
C ARG A 34 -3.68 -9.21 11.41
N GLU A 35 -3.00 -9.90 10.50
CA GLU A 35 -1.72 -9.48 9.94
C GLU A 35 -1.86 -8.18 9.14
N PHE A 36 -2.92 -8.04 8.35
CA PHE A 36 -3.24 -6.78 7.68
C PHE A 36 -3.53 -5.64 8.67
N THR A 37 -4.26 -5.93 9.76
CA THR A 37 -4.52 -4.94 10.81
C THR A 37 -3.22 -4.47 11.43
N GLN A 38 -2.36 -5.39 11.87
CA GLN A 38 -1.06 -5.10 12.47
C GLN A 38 -0.15 -4.31 11.53
N LEU A 39 -0.08 -4.70 10.26
CA LEU A 39 0.67 -4.00 9.23
C LEU A 39 0.17 -2.55 9.07
N SER A 40 -1.15 -2.38 8.95
CA SER A 40 -1.76 -1.05 8.75
C SER A 40 -1.58 -0.14 9.96
N GLU A 41 -1.70 -0.67 11.18
CA GLU A 41 -1.48 0.09 12.42
C GLU A 41 -0.02 0.52 12.54
N ARG A 42 0.91 -0.39 12.28
CA ARG A 42 2.34 -0.08 12.28
C ARG A 42 2.67 0.99 11.24
N ALA A 43 2.12 0.90 10.04
CA ALA A 43 2.33 1.90 8.99
C ALA A 43 1.83 3.29 9.42
N ILE A 44 0.68 3.33 10.09
CA ILE A 44 0.10 4.57 10.62
C ILE A 44 0.94 5.17 11.74
N GLU A 45 1.44 4.36 12.67
CA GLU A 45 2.35 4.83 13.72
C GLU A 45 3.59 5.49 13.14
N ILE A 46 4.24 4.84 12.18
CA ILE A 46 5.45 5.37 11.54
C ILE A 46 5.12 6.65 10.75
N ALA A 47 4.00 6.69 10.03
CA ALA A 47 3.57 7.89 9.30
C ALA A 47 3.29 9.08 10.23
N ASN A 48 2.70 8.85 11.41
CA ASN A 48 2.55 9.90 12.43
C ASN A 48 3.91 10.40 12.92
N GLN A 49 4.87 9.49 13.16
CA GLN A 49 6.23 9.87 13.55
C GLN A 49 6.94 10.70 12.47
N ILE A 50 6.72 10.38 11.19
CA ILE A 50 7.23 11.17 10.06
C ILE A 50 6.61 12.58 10.08
N ALA A 51 5.29 12.70 10.24
CA ALA A 51 4.63 14.01 10.30
C ALA A 51 5.18 14.88 11.43
N VAL A 52 5.40 14.31 12.61
CA VAL A 52 6.04 15.01 13.75
C VAL A 52 7.47 15.42 13.42
N THR A 53 8.25 14.55 12.78
CA THR A 53 9.66 14.81 12.45
C THR A 53 9.80 15.89 11.37
N LEU A 54 8.84 15.99 10.46
CA LEU A 54 8.82 16.98 9.39
C LEU A 54 8.06 18.27 9.74
N ASP A 55 7.51 18.38 10.95
CA ASP A 55 6.67 19.50 11.39
C ASP A 55 5.50 19.79 10.44
N THR A 56 4.82 18.73 10.00
CA THR A 56 3.65 18.79 9.11
C THR A 56 2.36 18.41 9.83
N ASP A 57 1.23 18.70 9.20
CA ASP A 57 -0.07 18.24 9.70
C ASP A 57 -0.10 16.70 9.86
N PRO A 58 -0.85 16.18 10.85
CA PRO A 58 -1.05 14.75 11.02
C PRO A 58 -1.61 14.09 9.75
N PRO A 59 -1.25 12.82 9.47
CA PRO A 59 -1.73 12.14 8.29
C PRO A 59 -3.25 11.95 8.33
N GLU A 60 -3.92 12.20 7.20
CA GLU A 60 -5.34 11.85 7.06
C GLU A 60 -5.48 10.35 6.79
N LEU A 61 -6.25 9.68 7.65
CA LEU A 61 -6.38 8.22 7.64
C LEU A 61 -7.74 7.80 7.12
N ARG A 62 -7.75 6.81 6.23
CA ARG A 62 -8.99 6.15 5.77
C ARG A 62 -8.82 4.64 5.83
N ARG A 63 -9.60 4.00 6.69
CA ARG A 63 -9.55 2.57 6.94
C ARG A 63 -10.82 1.87 6.44
N ALA A 64 -10.63 0.70 5.87
CA ALA A 64 -11.63 -0.29 5.53
C ALA A 64 -11.02 -1.68 5.85
N PRO A 65 -11.83 -2.74 5.99
CA PRO A 65 -11.35 -4.06 6.43
C PRO A 65 -10.15 -4.61 5.64
N GLU A 66 -10.06 -4.27 4.35
CA GLU A 66 -9.01 -4.73 3.43
C GLU A 66 -8.22 -3.59 2.81
N ARG A 67 -8.41 -2.35 3.28
CA ARG A 67 -7.75 -1.19 2.69
C ARG A 67 -7.43 -0.14 3.72
N CYS A 68 -6.20 0.35 3.72
CA CYS A 68 -5.75 1.49 4.49
C CYS A 68 -5.17 2.54 3.53
N VAL A 69 -5.61 3.78 3.66
CA VAL A 69 -5.00 4.93 2.98
C VAL A 69 -4.49 5.90 4.02
N ILE A 70 -3.22 6.27 3.89
CA ILE A 70 -2.51 7.23 4.73
C ILE A 70 -2.10 8.38 3.82
N GLN A 71 -2.71 9.55 4.00
CA GLN A 71 -2.41 10.76 3.22
C GLN A 71 -1.54 11.69 4.07
N LEU A 72 -0.37 12.07 3.56
CA LEU A 72 0.52 13.04 4.18
C LEU A 72 0.80 14.16 3.17
N GLY A 73 0.08 15.27 3.31
CA GLY A 73 0.13 16.38 2.35
C GLY A 73 -0.24 15.93 0.93
N LEU A 74 0.68 16.11 -0.02
CA LEU A 74 0.51 15.72 -1.43
C LEU A 74 1.01 14.30 -1.74
N VAL A 75 1.29 13.48 -0.74
CA VAL A 75 1.71 12.09 -0.95
C VAL A 75 0.79 11.17 -0.17
N ALA A 76 0.46 10.01 -0.73
CA ALA A 76 -0.37 9.03 -0.06
C ALA A 76 0.21 7.62 -0.18
N LEU A 77 0.05 6.82 0.87
CA LEU A 77 0.27 5.38 0.84
C LEU A 77 -1.09 4.69 0.86
N THR A 78 -1.33 3.80 -0.09
CA THR A 78 -2.46 2.87 -0.09
C THR A 78 -1.94 1.47 0.14
N LEU A 79 -2.50 0.79 1.14
CA LEU A 79 -2.30 -0.63 1.42
C LEU A 79 -3.63 -1.33 1.18
N ALA A 80 -3.66 -2.33 0.32
CA ALA A 80 -4.86 -3.10 0.01
C ALA A 80 -4.58 -4.59 0.07
N TYR A 81 -5.32 -5.32 0.91
CA TYR A 81 -5.27 -6.77 0.93
C TYR A 81 -6.33 -7.34 -0.01
N LEU A 82 -5.86 -7.96 -1.09
CA LEU A 82 -6.67 -8.61 -2.10
C LEU A 82 -6.91 -10.06 -1.66
N ARG A 83 -8.15 -10.39 -1.28
CA ARG A 83 -8.50 -11.76 -0.89
C ARG A 83 -8.32 -12.72 -2.07
N ALA A 84 -7.99 -13.97 -1.74
CA ALA A 84 -7.95 -15.08 -2.68
C ALA A 84 -9.28 -15.20 -3.45
N GLY A 85 -9.20 -15.40 -4.76
CA GLY A 85 -10.31 -15.39 -5.72
C GLY A 85 -9.82 -15.75 -7.12
N GLY A 86 -10.66 -15.63 -8.15
CA GLY A 86 -10.37 -16.18 -9.50
C GLY A 86 -8.96 -15.96 -10.07
N GLU A 87 -8.38 -14.77 -9.89
CA GLU A 87 -7.00 -14.45 -10.32
C GLU A 87 -6.00 -14.26 -9.16
N VAL A 88 -6.46 -14.35 -7.91
CA VAL A 88 -5.65 -14.06 -6.72
C VAL A 88 -5.28 -15.36 -6.02
N GLN A 89 -3.98 -15.54 -5.76
CA GLN A 89 -3.42 -16.75 -5.14
C GLN A 89 -4.07 -17.10 -3.79
N ALA A 90 -3.97 -18.38 -3.41
CA ALA A 90 -4.36 -18.86 -2.09
C ALA A 90 -3.66 -18.03 -1.00
N GLY A 91 -4.41 -17.60 0.01
CA GLY A 91 -3.91 -16.69 1.05
C GLY A 91 -3.90 -15.21 0.66
N GLY A 92 -4.32 -14.83 -0.56
CA GLY A 92 -4.44 -13.44 -0.99
C GLY A 92 -3.11 -12.78 -1.35
N GLN A 93 -3.17 -11.48 -1.59
CA GLN A 93 -2.00 -10.65 -1.91
C GLN A 93 -2.13 -9.29 -1.24
N LEU A 94 -1.02 -8.66 -0.89
CA LEU A 94 -0.99 -7.28 -0.42
C LEU A 94 -0.49 -6.39 -1.57
N LEU A 95 -1.26 -5.38 -1.92
CA LEU A 95 -0.89 -4.33 -2.87
C LEU A 95 -0.55 -3.06 -2.10
N ALA A 96 0.67 -2.56 -2.24
CA ALA A 96 1.13 -1.30 -1.68
C ALA A 96 1.42 -0.32 -2.81
N ILE A 97 0.83 0.88 -2.75
CA ILE A 97 1.02 1.92 -3.77
C ILE A 97 1.27 3.25 -3.07
N VAL A 98 2.34 3.93 -3.48
CA VAL A 98 2.62 5.32 -3.10
C VAL A 98 2.23 6.23 -4.26
N TRP A 99 1.54 7.32 -3.93
CA TRP A 99 0.94 8.24 -4.89
C TRP A 99 1.46 9.66 -4.67
N HIS A 100 1.67 10.39 -5.76
CA HIS A 100 1.71 11.85 -5.75
C HIS A 100 0.32 12.41 -6.06
N GLY A 101 -0.17 13.31 -5.21
CA GLY A 101 -1.50 13.88 -5.25
C GLY A 101 -2.36 13.48 -4.06
N VAL A 102 -3.53 14.10 -3.95
CA VAL A 102 -4.50 13.80 -2.90
C VAL A 102 -5.44 12.72 -3.41
N ILE A 103 -5.54 11.61 -2.69
CA ILE A 103 -6.53 10.58 -3.00
C ILE A 103 -7.86 11.07 -2.46
N ALA A 104 -8.83 11.38 -3.31
CA ALA A 104 -10.14 11.86 -2.88
C ALA A 104 -10.89 10.82 -2.00
N PRO A 105 -11.68 11.25 -1.00
CA PRO A 105 -12.57 10.36 -0.27
C PRO A 105 -13.56 9.68 -1.23
N ARG A 106 -13.72 8.36 -1.16
CA ARG A 106 -14.86 7.69 -1.81
C ARG A 106 -16.11 8.02 -1.00
N GLY A 107 -16.85 9.06 -1.37
CA GLY A 107 -18.05 9.45 -0.62
C GLY A 107 -18.85 10.60 -1.21
N ASP A 108 -18.21 11.68 -1.67
CA ASP A 108 -18.94 12.84 -2.18
C ASP A 108 -19.16 12.75 -3.70
N HIS A 109 -19.86 11.70 -4.14
CA HIS A 109 -20.60 11.80 -5.40
C HIS A 109 -21.87 12.62 -5.13
N ALA A 110 -21.70 13.90 -4.80
CA ALA A 110 -22.79 14.85 -4.99
C ALA A 110 -23.14 14.84 -6.49
N PRO A 111 -24.41 14.72 -6.89
CA PRO A 111 -24.78 14.87 -8.29
C PRO A 111 -24.49 16.32 -8.71
N GLU A 112 -23.30 16.56 -9.23
CA GLU A 112 -22.85 17.91 -9.57
C GLU A 112 -23.39 18.36 -10.92
N ARG A 113 -24.37 19.27 -10.86
CA ARG A 113 -24.69 20.19 -11.95
C ARG A 113 -23.69 21.36 -11.91
N GLY A 114 -22.56 21.25 -12.60
CA GLY A 114 -21.66 22.38 -12.87
C GLY A 114 -20.27 21.96 -13.35
N PRO A 115 -19.58 22.78 -14.17
CA PRO A 115 -18.22 22.49 -14.60
C PRO A 115 -17.25 22.79 -13.44
N ARG A 116 -17.00 21.82 -12.57
CA ARG A 116 -15.90 21.91 -11.61
C ARG A 116 -14.58 21.49 -12.27
N HIS A 117 -13.55 22.31 -12.09
CA HIS A 117 -12.17 21.88 -12.28
C HIS A 117 -11.88 20.76 -11.26
N ALA A 118 -11.95 19.52 -11.71
CA ALA A 118 -11.51 18.39 -10.90
C ALA A 118 -10.00 18.54 -10.64
N PRO A 119 -9.53 18.33 -9.40
CA PRO A 119 -8.09 18.26 -9.15
C PRO A 119 -7.48 17.15 -10.02
N PRO A 120 -6.21 17.32 -10.45
CA PRO A 120 -5.54 16.30 -11.24
C PRO A 120 -5.54 14.96 -10.51
N PRO A 121 -5.76 13.84 -11.21
CA PRO A 121 -5.80 12.53 -10.58
C PRO A 121 -4.43 12.21 -9.93
N PRO A 122 -4.43 11.54 -8.78
CA PRO A 122 -3.18 11.12 -8.14
C PRO A 122 -2.40 10.17 -9.07
N LYS A 123 -1.09 10.37 -9.13
CA LYS A 123 -0.16 9.59 -9.97
C LYS A 123 0.58 8.56 -9.11
N PRO A 124 0.57 7.27 -9.46
CA PRO A 124 1.38 6.29 -8.75
C PRO A 124 2.86 6.55 -9.04
N VAL A 125 3.68 6.56 -7.99
CA VAL A 125 5.14 6.74 -8.09
C VAL A 125 5.92 5.50 -7.66
N TRP A 126 5.28 4.64 -6.86
CA TRP A 126 5.80 3.33 -6.51
C TRP A 126 4.66 2.36 -6.27
N GLU A 127 4.83 1.12 -6.73
CA GLU A 127 3.87 0.04 -6.59
C GLU A 127 4.62 -1.27 -6.33
N GLU A 128 4.20 -2.02 -5.31
CA GLU A 128 4.74 -3.34 -5.00
C GLU A 128 3.62 -4.28 -4.53
N THR A 129 3.58 -5.46 -5.14
CA THR A 129 2.69 -6.54 -4.74
C THR A 129 3.45 -7.53 -3.88
N HIS A 130 2.86 -7.98 -2.78
CA HIS A 130 3.41 -9.01 -1.91
C HIS A 130 2.53 -10.26 -1.94
N LEU A 131 3.17 -11.41 -2.12
CA LEU A 131 2.56 -12.73 -1.99
C LEU A 131 2.64 -13.21 -0.54
N VAL A 132 1.62 -13.92 -0.10
CA VAL A 132 1.60 -14.53 1.23
C VAL A 132 2.28 -15.89 1.20
N SER A 133 3.07 -16.18 2.24
CA SER A 133 3.43 -17.55 2.61
C SER A 133 3.13 -17.78 4.09
N ALA A 134 2.57 -18.94 4.41
CA ALA A 134 2.35 -19.38 5.79
C ALA A 134 2.06 -20.88 5.83
N GLU A 135 2.72 -21.61 6.74
CA GLU A 135 2.38 -23.00 7.05
C GLU A 135 1.38 -23.12 8.22
N ASN A 136 1.29 -22.06 9.04
CA ASN A 136 0.43 -21.96 10.21
C ASN A 136 0.18 -20.48 10.55
N GLU A 137 -0.62 -20.21 11.60
CA GLU A 137 -0.99 -18.85 12.00
C GLU A 137 0.20 -17.98 12.45
N SER A 138 1.25 -18.55 13.02
CA SER A 138 2.44 -17.83 13.51
C SER A 138 3.54 -17.63 12.48
N GLY A 139 3.49 -18.37 11.36
CA GLY A 139 4.50 -18.34 10.30
C GLY A 139 4.11 -17.45 9.13
N TRP A 140 3.32 -16.41 9.36
CA TRP A 140 2.84 -15.53 8.29
C TRP A 140 3.93 -14.59 7.78
N ASN A 141 4.17 -14.61 6.46
CA ASN A 141 5.18 -13.76 5.83
C ASN A 141 4.67 -13.17 4.51
N TRP A 142 5.18 -11.97 4.19
CA TRP A 142 4.93 -11.23 2.96
C TRP A 142 6.18 -11.25 2.08
N HIS A 143 6.03 -11.67 0.83
CA HIS A 143 7.13 -11.76 -0.14
C HIS A 143 6.89 -10.80 -1.30
N PRO A 144 7.79 -9.85 -1.57
CA PRO A 144 7.71 -9.04 -2.76
C PRO A 144 7.63 -9.90 -4.02
N PHE A 145 6.68 -9.59 -4.89
CA PHE A 145 6.46 -10.31 -6.13
C PHE A 145 7.72 -10.21 -7.02
N GLY A 146 8.14 -11.35 -7.58
CA GLY A 146 9.34 -11.41 -8.44
C GLY A 146 10.66 -11.62 -7.70
N PHE A 147 10.66 -11.72 -6.36
CA PHE A 147 11.84 -12.03 -5.57
C PHE A 147 11.68 -13.35 -4.80
N GLU A 148 12.57 -14.31 -5.03
CA GLU A 148 12.73 -15.50 -4.19
C GLU A 148 13.55 -15.18 -2.93
N ARG A 149 13.16 -14.12 -2.23
CA ARG A 149 13.82 -13.69 -0.99
C ARG A 149 13.09 -14.17 0.24
N GLU A 150 13.79 -14.08 1.37
CA GLU A 150 13.26 -14.22 2.72
C GLU A 150 11.99 -13.36 2.86
N GLY A 151 10.95 -13.95 3.44
CA GLY A 151 9.69 -13.28 3.68
C GLY A 151 9.82 -12.26 4.80
N PHE A 152 9.03 -11.20 4.71
CA PHE A 152 8.99 -10.16 5.74
C PHE A 152 7.81 -10.38 6.65
N THR A 153 8.00 -10.08 7.92
CA THR A 153 6.90 -9.93 8.88
C THR A 153 6.00 -8.74 8.50
N SER A 154 4.79 -8.69 9.06
CA SER A 154 3.87 -7.56 8.88
C SER A 154 4.48 -6.22 9.32
N LEU A 155 5.35 -6.23 10.33
CA LEU A 155 6.03 -5.04 10.84
C LEU A 155 7.09 -4.53 9.86
N GLU A 156 7.97 -5.42 9.37
CA GLU A 156 9.01 -5.07 8.40
C GLU A 156 8.40 -4.61 7.08
N THR A 157 7.30 -5.25 6.65
CA THR A 157 6.57 -4.85 5.45
C THR A 157 6.00 -3.44 5.58
N ALA A 158 5.44 -3.11 6.75
CA ALA A 158 4.94 -1.76 7.03
C ALA A 158 6.07 -0.71 6.98
N GLU A 159 7.23 -1.01 7.59
CA GLU A 159 8.39 -0.14 7.58
C GLU A 159 8.90 0.14 6.16
N ARG A 160 8.98 -0.90 5.32
CA ARG A 160 9.36 -0.75 3.91
C ARG A 160 8.36 0.12 3.13
N CYS A 161 7.06 -0.11 3.31
CA CYS A 161 6.03 0.66 2.63
C CYS A 161 6.08 2.16 3.02
N VAL A 162 6.27 2.45 4.30
CA VAL A 162 6.35 3.82 4.80
C VAL A 162 7.69 4.48 4.44
N GLU A 163 8.77 3.71 4.29
CA GLU A 163 10.02 4.24 3.75
C GLU A 163 9.85 4.73 2.31
N GLN A 164 9.08 4.01 1.47
CA GLN A 164 8.75 4.49 0.12
C GLN A 164 7.88 5.75 0.15
N LEU A 165 6.94 5.85 1.09
CA LEU A 165 6.18 7.07 1.34
C LEU A 165 7.11 8.24 1.70
N ARG A 166 8.10 8.01 2.58
CA ARG A 166 9.09 9.01 3.00
C ARG A 166 9.95 9.48 1.83
N LEU A 167 10.42 8.56 0.99
CA LEU A 167 11.21 8.89 -0.20
C LEU A 167 10.40 9.75 -1.19
N ALA A 168 9.14 9.40 -1.42
CA ALA A 168 8.25 10.19 -2.27
C ALA A 168 7.99 11.60 -1.70
N LEU A 169 7.85 11.75 -0.38
CA LEU A 169 7.71 13.07 0.26
C LEU A 169 8.90 14.00 0.00
N VAL A 170 10.12 13.46 -0.05
CA VAL A 170 11.34 14.22 -0.34
C VAL A 170 11.44 14.57 -1.83
N ASP A 171 10.91 13.72 -2.71
CA ASP A 171 10.94 13.92 -4.17
C ASP A 171 9.89 14.93 -4.67
N VAL A 172 8.84 15.22 -3.89
CA VAL A 172 7.87 16.27 -4.25
C VAL A 172 8.57 17.63 -4.27
N PRO A 173 8.71 18.28 -5.45
CA PRO A 173 9.33 19.59 -5.51
C PRO A 173 8.51 20.59 -4.70
N PRO A 174 9.14 21.54 -3.97
CA PRO A 174 8.40 22.58 -3.27
C PRO A 174 7.52 23.31 -4.28
N GLY A 175 6.21 23.22 -4.10
CA GLY A 175 5.24 23.94 -4.94
C GLY A 175 5.58 25.43 -4.98
N PRO A 176 5.16 26.16 -6.03
CA PRO A 176 5.45 27.58 -6.13
C PRO A 176 4.94 28.26 -4.87
N ARG A 177 5.87 28.77 -4.05
CA ARG A 177 5.53 29.67 -2.93
C ARG A 177 4.73 30.80 -3.56
N THR A 178 3.42 30.83 -3.32
CA THR A 178 2.58 31.99 -3.65
C THR A 178 3.17 33.17 -2.89
N LEU A 179 4.00 33.95 -3.59
CA LEU A 179 4.45 35.24 -3.12
C LEU A 179 3.18 36.03 -2.74
N PRO A 180 3.11 36.60 -1.53
CA PRO A 180 2.01 37.48 -1.19
C PRO A 180 1.98 38.61 -2.23
N PRO A 181 0.79 39.01 -2.71
CA PRO A 181 0.69 40.09 -3.69
C PRO A 181 1.39 41.33 -3.13
N PRO A 182 2.15 42.07 -3.96
CA PRO A 182 2.80 43.29 -3.51
C PRO A 182 1.73 44.22 -2.93
N ARG A 183 1.93 44.65 -1.67
CA ARG A 183 1.08 45.64 -1.02
C ARG A 183 1.03 46.86 -1.92
N SER A 184 -0.09 47.03 -2.62
CA SER A 184 -0.32 48.18 -3.47
C SER A 184 -0.42 49.39 -2.54
N SER A 185 0.65 50.18 -2.49
CA SER A 185 0.68 51.48 -1.82
C SER A 185 -0.35 52.37 -2.50
N ALA A 186 -1.58 52.35 -1.99
CA ALA A 186 -2.63 53.24 -2.43
C ALA A 186 -2.22 54.67 -2.08
N ARG A 187 -1.85 55.38 -3.16
CA ARG A 187 -1.57 56.80 -3.21
C ARG A 187 -2.61 57.59 -2.42
N MET A 188 -2.11 58.32 -1.45
CA MET A 188 -2.64 59.58 -0.95
C MET A 188 -3.06 60.45 -2.16
N ARG A 189 -4.37 60.64 -2.35
CA ARG A 189 -4.89 61.75 -3.16
C ARG A 189 -5.50 62.76 -2.21
N ARG A 190 -5.03 63.99 -2.40
CA ARG A 190 -5.45 65.23 -1.77
C ARG A 190 -6.88 65.59 -2.11
#